data_AF-A0A944D9H5-F1
#
_entry.id   AF-A0A944D9H5-F1
#
_cell.length_a   1.000
_cell.length_b   1.000
_cell.length_c   1.000
_cell.angle_alpha   90.00
_cell.angle_beta   90.00
_cell.angle_gamma   90.00
#
_symmetry.space_group_name_H-M   'P 1'
#
loop_
_entity.id
_entity.type
_entity.pdbx_description
1 polymer ?
#
loop_
_entity_poly.entity_id
_entity_poly.type
_entity_poly.pdbx_seq_one_letter_code
_entity_poly.pdbx_strand_id
1 'polypeptide(L)'
;MYLRLIPLLVAAWSATAVAESGLARAAGQRIGNMTASAGDAITDHPPEWITIAPRSKKDCIAASGGILSSVYMRCRNGHQEHVRFTAKGRKQVLAERPIPLH
;
A
#
# COMPACT_ATOMS: atom_id res chain seq x y z
N MET A 1 -46.16 48.27 1.82
CA MET A 1 -46.28 48.49 3.28
C MET A 1 -45.11 47.78 3.93
N TYR A 2 -44.26 48.49 4.69
CA TYR A 2 -43.11 47.88 5.37
C TYR A 2 -43.55 47.21 6.68
N LEU A 3 -43.05 46.01 6.96
CA LEU A 3 -42.72 45.64 8.34
C LEU A 3 -41.50 44.70 8.37
N ARG A 4 -40.39 45.20 8.89
CA ARG A 4 -39.17 44.44 9.20
C ARG A 4 -39.34 43.81 10.59
N LEU A 5 -39.03 42.53 10.78
CA LEU A 5 -38.66 42.00 12.10
C LEU A 5 -37.65 40.83 12.01
N ILE A 6 -36.44 41.10 12.52
CA ILE A 6 -35.31 40.20 12.81
C ILE A 6 -34.58 40.90 13.99
N PRO A 7 -34.44 40.40 15.26
CA PRO A 7 -33.73 39.20 15.77
C PRO A 7 -33.92 37.78 15.17
N LEU A 8 -33.58 36.68 15.85
CA LEU A 8 -32.68 36.49 17.00
C LEU A 8 -32.02 35.10 16.92
N LEU A 9 -30.74 35.02 17.30
CA LEU A 9 -29.94 33.80 17.25
C LEU A 9 -30.34 32.80 18.36
N VAL A 10 -30.33 31.51 18.03
CA VAL A 10 -29.52 30.55 18.79
C VAL A 10 -28.79 29.65 17.80
N ALA A 11 -27.47 29.84 17.66
CA ALA A 11 -26.62 28.88 16.98
C ALA A 11 -26.40 27.68 17.92
N ALA A 12 -26.96 26.52 17.60
CA ALA A 12 -26.64 25.27 18.29
C ALA A 12 -25.22 24.83 17.88
N TRP A 13 -24.21 25.39 18.56
CA TRP A 13 -22.84 24.89 18.51
C TRP A 13 -22.75 23.52 19.19
N SER A 14 -22.98 22.46 18.41
CA SER A 14 -22.59 21.11 18.78
C SER A 14 -21.07 21.02 18.83
N ALA A 15 -20.48 21.29 19.99
CA ALA A 15 -19.04 21.14 20.22
C ALA A 15 -18.65 19.64 20.22
N THR A 16 -18.51 19.05 19.03
CA THR A 16 -17.85 17.74 18.88
C THR A 16 -16.35 17.91 19.03
N ALA A 17 -15.90 18.05 20.27
CA ALA A 17 -14.50 17.91 20.63
C ALA A 17 -14.10 16.43 20.48
N VAL A 18 -13.70 16.03 19.28
CA VAL A 18 -12.94 14.79 19.04
C VAL A 18 -11.51 15.21 18.69
N ALA A 19 -10.53 14.67 19.41
CA ALA A 19 -9.18 15.22 19.43
C ALA A 19 -8.47 15.14 18.07
N GLU A 20 -8.04 16.29 17.55
CA GLU A 20 -7.02 16.37 16.50
C GLU A 20 -5.63 16.03 17.08
N SER A 21 -5.31 14.74 17.16
CA SER A 21 -3.94 14.30 17.48
C SER A 21 -3.60 12.95 16.84
N GLY A 22 -3.60 12.90 15.50
CA GLY A 22 -3.08 11.73 14.78
C GLY A 22 -3.14 11.76 13.25
N LEU A 23 -4.19 12.34 12.65
CA LEU A 23 -4.43 12.18 11.20
C LEU A 23 -3.56 13.06 10.28
N ALA A 24 -3.00 14.17 10.76
CA ALA A 24 -2.22 15.10 9.94
C ALA A 24 -0.79 14.61 9.58
N ARG A 25 -0.36 13.43 10.05
CA ARG A 25 0.96 12.85 9.74
C ARG A 25 0.93 11.52 9.00
N ALA A 26 -0.26 11.07 8.57
CA ALA A 26 -0.46 9.85 7.79
C ALA A 26 -0.73 10.10 6.29
N ALA A 27 -0.64 11.36 5.84
CA ALA A 27 -0.83 11.77 4.44
C ALA A 27 0.42 11.55 3.54
N GLY A 28 1.20 10.51 3.83
CA GLY A 28 2.37 10.11 3.05
C GLY A 28 2.63 8.62 3.20
N GLN A 29 2.84 7.93 2.06
CA GLN A 29 3.16 6.49 1.97
C GLN A 29 2.07 5.50 2.41
N ARG A 30 0.97 5.42 1.65
CA ARG A 30 0.22 4.15 1.45
C ARG A 30 -0.17 3.93 -0.01
N ILE A 31 0.85 3.87 -0.89
CA ILE A 31 0.70 3.23 -2.20
C ILE A 31 1.07 1.75 -2.01
N GLY A 32 0.07 0.88 -2.11
CA GLY A 32 0.20 -0.56 -1.91
C GLY A 32 -1.19 -1.15 -1.72
N ASN A 33 -1.76 -1.70 -2.80
CA ASN A 33 -3.12 -2.23 -2.81
C ASN A 33 -3.27 -3.41 -1.83
N MET A 34 -3.82 -3.14 -0.65
CA MET A 34 -4.14 -4.16 0.34
C MET A 34 -5.44 -4.89 -0.03
N THR A 35 -5.36 -5.85 -0.96
CA THR A 35 -6.43 -6.83 -1.19
C THR A 35 -6.18 -8.10 -0.37
N ALA A 36 -6.15 -7.95 0.96
CA ALA A 36 -6.26 -9.08 1.87
C ALA A 36 -7.75 -9.35 2.12
N SER A 37 -8.34 -10.25 1.34
CA SER A 37 -9.74 -10.64 1.52
C SER A 37 -9.96 -11.30 2.89
N ALA A 38 -10.95 -10.83 3.64
CA ALA A 38 -11.35 -11.43 4.92
C ALA A 38 -11.79 -12.89 4.71
N GLY A 39 -10.96 -13.86 5.13
CA GLY A 39 -11.28 -15.29 5.04
C GLY A 39 -10.10 -16.24 4.75
N ASP A 40 -8.93 -15.74 4.35
CA ASP A 40 -7.73 -16.58 4.25
C ASP A 40 -6.99 -16.63 5.60
N ALA A 41 -7.24 -17.70 6.36
CA ALA A 41 -6.42 -18.06 7.51
C ALA A 41 -4.94 -18.14 7.11
N ILE A 42 -4.04 -17.72 7.99
CA ILE A 42 -2.61 -17.58 7.69
C ILE A 42 -1.85 -18.76 8.32
N THR A 43 -0.77 -19.23 7.70
CA THR A 43 0.06 -20.26 8.32
C THR A 43 0.90 -19.69 9.47
N ASP A 44 1.31 -20.58 10.38
CA ASP A 44 2.29 -20.33 11.44
C ASP A 44 3.73 -20.18 10.91
N HIS A 45 3.96 -20.35 9.60
CA HIS A 45 5.26 -20.06 9.02
C HIS A 45 5.56 -18.56 9.16
N PRO A 46 6.69 -18.18 9.78
CA PRO A 46 7.11 -16.80 9.87
C PRO A 46 7.37 -16.25 8.47
N PRO A 47 7.12 -14.95 8.21
CA PRO A 47 7.51 -14.33 6.97
C PRO A 47 9.02 -14.45 6.71
N GLU A 48 9.39 -14.68 5.45
CA GLU A 48 10.79 -14.87 5.03
C GLU A 48 11.15 -14.00 3.82
N TRP A 49 12.43 -13.76 3.61
CA TRP A 49 12.93 -13.07 2.41
C TRP A 49 13.35 -14.08 1.34
N ILE A 50 12.59 -14.18 0.26
CA ILE A 50 12.96 -14.97 -0.92
C ILE A 50 13.67 -14.09 -1.95
N THR A 51 14.63 -14.65 -2.69
CA THR A 51 15.32 -13.94 -3.78
C THR A 51 14.71 -14.29 -5.12
N ILE A 52 14.27 -13.28 -5.87
CA ILE A 52 13.84 -13.38 -7.25
C ILE A 52 15.04 -13.05 -8.14
N ALA A 53 15.54 -14.06 -8.84
CA ALA A 53 16.75 -13.94 -9.66
C ALA A 53 16.56 -12.97 -10.85
N PRO A 54 17.64 -12.26 -11.26
CA PRO A 54 17.67 -11.48 -12.50
C PRO A 54 17.25 -12.29 -13.73
N ARG A 55 16.49 -11.70 -14.65
CA ARG A 55 16.09 -12.32 -15.93
C ARG A 55 16.77 -11.69 -17.14
N SER A 56 16.69 -12.37 -18.28
CA SER A 56 17.29 -11.95 -19.55
C SER A 56 16.77 -10.57 -20.01
N LYS A 57 17.57 -9.83 -20.80
CA LYS A 57 17.11 -8.55 -21.39
C LYS A 57 15.86 -8.74 -22.25
N LYS A 58 15.78 -9.82 -23.03
CA LYS A 58 14.63 -10.13 -23.89
C LYS A 58 13.36 -10.33 -23.05
N ASP A 59 13.46 -11.12 -21.98
CA ASP A 59 12.36 -11.42 -21.06
C ASP A 59 11.85 -10.16 -20.38
N CYS A 60 12.76 -9.30 -19.92
CA CYS A 60 12.39 -8.07 -19.22
C CYS A 60 11.80 -7.01 -20.15
N ILE A 61 12.23 -6.93 -21.42
CA ILE A 61 11.57 -6.10 -22.44
C ILE A 61 10.14 -6.60 -22.68
N ALA A 62 9.93 -7.91 -22.84
CA ALA A 62 8.60 -8.48 -23.01
C ALA A 62 7.69 -8.21 -21.78
N ALA A 63 8.20 -8.44 -20.57
CA ALA A 63 7.46 -8.25 -19.32
C ALA A 63 7.14 -6.77 -18.99
N SER A 64 7.84 -5.81 -19.62
CA SER A 64 7.65 -4.37 -19.42
C SER A 64 6.93 -3.68 -20.59
N GLY A 65 6.42 -4.43 -21.57
CA GLY A 65 5.75 -3.87 -22.75
C GLY A 65 6.67 -3.05 -23.65
N GLY A 66 7.98 -3.34 -23.64
CA GLY A 66 8.98 -2.62 -24.42
C GLY A 66 9.58 -1.38 -23.74
N ILE A 67 9.10 -0.99 -22.55
CA ILE A 67 9.47 0.26 -21.88
C ILE A 67 10.54 0.02 -20.80
N LEU A 68 11.58 0.85 -20.77
CA LEU A 68 12.63 0.84 -19.73
C LEU A 68 12.12 1.42 -18.39
N SER A 69 11.07 0.83 -17.85
CA SER A 69 10.38 1.22 -16.62
C SER A 69 11.01 0.61 -15.36
N SER A 70 10.49 0.95 -14.18
CA SER A 70 10.82 0.28 -12.92
C SER A 70 10.58 -1.24 -12.96
N VAL A 71 9.60 -1.71 -13.74
CA VAL A 71 9.34 -3.15 -13.96
C VAL A 71 10.50 -3.79 -14.75
N TYR A 72 10.98 -3.14 -15.81
CA TYR A 72 12.15 -3.60 -16.55
C TYR A 72 13.40 -3.64 -15.65
N MET A 73 13.67 -2.57 -14.89
CA MET A 73 14.84 -2.48 -14.03
C MET A 73 14.82 -3.53 -12.91
N ARG A 74 13.67 -3.73 -12.26
CA ARG A 74 13.46 -4.80 -11.27
C ARG A 74 13.72 -6.18 -11.87
N CYS A 75 13.14 -6.47 -13.03
CA CYS A 75 13.34 -7.73 -13.74
C CYS A 75 14.81 -7.98 -14.11
N ARG A 76 15.54 -6.92 -14.52
CA ARG A 76 16.95 -7.00 -14.93
C ARG A 76 17.93 -7.17 -13.79
N ASN A 77 17.61 -6.63 -12.61
CA ASN A 77 18.50 -6.63 -11.45
C ASN A 77 18.13 -7.71 -10.42
N GLY A 78 16.94 -8.32 -10.55
CA GLY A 78 16.35 -9.13 -9.49
C GLY A 78 15.95 -8.27 -8.28
N HIS A 79 15.29 -8.91 -7.33
CA HIS A 79 14.87 -8.29 -6.07
C HIS A 79 14.64 -9.38 -5.02
N GLN A 80 14.48 -8.97 -3.76
CA GLN A 80 13.98 -9.84 -2.71
C GLN A 80 12.55 -9.45 -2.34
N GLU A 81 11.73 -10.46 -2.05
CA GLU A 81 10.35 -10.29 -1.59
C GLU A 81 10.24 -10.85 -0.18
N HIS A 82 9.69 -10.06 0.73
CA HIS A 82 9.30 -10.52 2.06
C HIS A 82 7.93 -11.18 1.91
N VAL A 83 7.87 -12.51 2.01
CA VAL A 83 6.68 -13.29 1.71
C VAL A 83 6.10 -13.93 2.97
N ARG A 84 4.78 -14.07 2.98
CA ARG A 84 4.07 -14.95 3.90
C ARG A 84 3.12 -15.86 3.10
N PHE A 85 2.93 -17.09 3.55
CA PHE A 85 2.01 -18.03 2.91
C PHE A 85 0.71 -18.14 3.71
N THR A 86 -0.43 -17.98 3.04
CA THR A 86 -1.75 -18.32 3.60
C THR A 86 -1.87 -19.82 3.84
N ALA A 87 -2.83 -20.27 4.66
CA ALA A 87 -3.12 -21.68 4.91
C ALA A 87 -3.49 -22.47 3.63
N LYS A 88 -3.86 -21.77 2.55
CA LYS A 88 -4.13 -22.33 1.21
C LYS A 88 -2.88 -22.34 0.30
N GLY A 89 -1.68 -22.11 0.86
CA GLY A 89 -0.42 -22.06 0.11
C GLY A 89 -0.24 -20.82 -0.78
N ARG A 90 -1.17 -19.85 -0.76
CA ARG A 90 -1.04 -18.62 -1.57
C ARG A 90 0.05 -17.73 -0.98
N LYS A 91 1.02 -17.37 -1.81
CA LYS A 91 2.08 -16.39 -1.52
C LYS A 91 1.48 -14.98 -1.45
N GLN A 92 1.71 -14.30 -0.33
CA GLN A 92 1.43 -12.88 -0.13
C GLN A 92 2.75 -12.13 0.02
N VAL A 93 2.98 -11.12 -0.81
CA VAL A 93 4.15 -10.24 -0.71
C VAL A 93 3.83 -9.11 0.27
N LEU A 94 4.65 -8.97 1.32
CA LEU A 94 4.51 -7.96 2.37
C LEU A 94 5.40 -6.75 2.14
N ALA A 95 6.58 -6.96 1.55
CA ALA A 95 7.55 -5.92 1.21
C ALA A 95 8.49 -6.40 0.10
N GLU A 96 9.19 -5.47 -0.53
CA GLU A 96 10.17 -5.73 -1.59
C GLU A 96 11.44 -4.90 -1.34
N ARG A 97 12.62 -5.43 -1.69
CA ARG A 97 13.90 -4.71 -1.61
C ARG A 97 14.86 -5.13 -2.73
N PRO A 98 15.86 -4.30 -3.10
CA PRO A 98 16.98 -4.76 -3.94
C PRO A 98 17.70 -5.95 -3.32
N ILE A 99 18.36 -6.78 -4.13
CA ILE A 99 19.26 -7.82 -3.61
C ILE A 99 20.42 -7.12 -2.88
N PRO A 100 20.70 -7.44 -1.59
CA PRO A 100 21.82 -6.85 -0.88
C PRO A 100 23.15 -7.15 -1.58
N LEU A 101 24.01 -6.13 -1.68
CA LEU A 101 25.40 -6.29 -2.09
C LEU A 101 26.22 -6.70 -0.84
N HIS A 102 27.16 -7.63 -1.03
CA HIS A 102 28.10 -8.08 -0.01
C HIS A 102 29.41 -7.29 -0.05
#